data_AF-A0A3P8EZ30-F1
#
_entry.id   AF-A0A3P8EZ30-F1
#
_cell.length_a   1.000
_cell.length_b   1.000
_cell.length_c   1.000
_cell.angle_alpha   90.00
_cell.angle_beta   90.00
_cell.angle_gamma   90.00
#
_symmetry.space_group_name_H-M   'P 1'
#
loop_
_entity.id
_entity.type
_entity.pdbx_description
1 polymer ?
#
loop_
_entity_poly.entity_id
_entity_poly.type
_entity_poly.pdbx_seq_one_letter_code
_entity_poly.pdbx_strand_id
1 'polypeptide(L)' 'MPSIGGDFNLVDHNGNPCKLADFRGKWVLLYFGFCRCPDICPEQIERLVEVSDRISKLKKCLSNFI' A
#
# COMPACT_ATOMS: atom_id res chain seq x y z
N MET A 1 -8.16 13.56 19.76
CA MET A 1 -7.76 13.48 18.33
C MET A 1 -8.17 12.11 17.82
N PRO A 2 -8.90 12.00 16.70
CA PRO A 2 -9.18 10.68 16.13
C PRO A 2 -7.86 10.05 15.69
N SER A 3 -7.61 8.80 16.09
CA SER A 3 -6.54 8.00 15.52
C SER A 3 -6.89 7.70 14.07
N ILE A 4 -5.97 7.90 13.14
CA ILE A 4 -6.18 7.54 11.75
C ILE A 4 -6.07 6.02 11.61
N GLY A 5 -7.15 5.36 11.16
CA GLY A 5 -7.21 3.91 10.97
C GLY A 5 -8.29 3.18 11.79
N GLY A 6 -8.34 1.86 11.62
CA GLY A 6 -9.28 0.93 12.25
C GLY A 6 -9.16 -0.46 11.62
N ASP A 7 -9.84 -1.47 12.20
CA ASP A 7 -9.94 -2.78 11.55
C ASP A 7 -10.80 -2.67 10.29
N PHE A 8 -10.28 -3.13 9.14
CA PHE A 8 -11.07 -3.33 7.94
C PHE A 8 -11.15 -4.81 7.61
N ASN A 9 -12.34 -5.22 7.13
CA ASN A 9 -12.60 -6.52 6.52
C ASN A 9 -13.10 -6.23 5.11
N LEU A 10 -12.24 -6.46 4.11
CA LEU A 10 -12.53 -6.22 2.71
C LEU A 10 -12.48 -7.53 1.93
N VAL A 11 -12.88 -7.48 0.66
CA VAL A 11 -12.72 -8.58 -0.29
C VAL A 11 -11.69 -8.14 -1.32
N ASP A 12 -10.69 -8.99 -1.57
CA ASP A 12 -9.67 -8.72 -2.58
C ASP A 12 -10.20 -8.90 -4.02
N HIS A 13 -9.35 -8.64 -5.00
CA HIS A 13 -9.69 -8.78 -6.42
C HIS A 13 -9.93 -10.24 -6.87
N ASN A 14 -9.62 -11.23 -6.02
CA ASN A 14 -9.83 -12.65 -6.27
C ASN A 14 -11.06 -13.20 -5.51
N GLY A 15 -11.76 -12.37 -4.73
CA GLY A 15 -12.91 -12.79 -3.94
C GLY A 15 -12.58 -13.29 -2.53
N ASN A 16 -11.32 -13.20 -2.09
CA ASN A 16 -10.93 -13.65 -0.76
C ASN A 16 -11.12 -12.56 0.31
N PRO A 17 -11.48 -12.93 1.56
CA PRO A 17 -11.45 -12.01 2.67
C PRO A 17 -10.03 -11.48 2.94
N CYS A 18 -9.90 -10.18 3.15
CA CYS A 18 -8.63 -9.49 3.41
C CYS A 18 -8.79 -8.53 4.60
N LYS A 19 -7.95 -8.68 5.62
CA LYS A 19 -7.98 -7.88 6.84
C LYS A 19 -6.69 -7.11 7.02
N LEU A 20 -6.76 -5.94 7.65
CA LEU A 20 -5.54 -5.18 8.02
C LEU A 20 -4.59 -6.01 8.90
N ALA A 21 -5.15 -6.85 9.77
CA ALA A 21 -4.42 -7.75 10.65
C ALA A 21 -3.48 -8.72 9.90
N ASP A 22 -3.80 -9.07 8.65
CA ASP A 22 -3.01 -10.01 7.84
C ASP A 22 -1.66 -9.40 7.39
N PHE A 23 -1.53 -8.07 7.49
CA PHE A 23 -0.32 -7.32 7.12
C PHE A 23 0.54 -6.89 8.31
N ARG A 24 0.25 -7.37 9.53
CA ARG A 24 1.06 -7.04 10.72
C ARG A 24 2.54 -7.41 10.52
N GLY A 25 3.42 -6.53 10.97
CA GLY A 25 4.88 -6.68 10.80
C GLY A 25 5.40 -6.32 9.42
N LYS A 26 4.53 -5.91 8.48
CA LYS A 26 4.92 -5.40 7.16
C LYS A 26 4.65 -3.89 7.09
N TRP A 27 5.43 -3.20 6.26
CA TRP A 27 5.11 -1.83 5.86
C TRP A 27 3.95 -1.89 4.87
N VAL A 28 2.88 -1.15 5.16
CA VAL A 28 1.67 -1.13 4.33
C VAL A 28 1.46 0.26 3.78
N LEU A 29 1.33 0.36 2.46
CA LEU A 29 0.95 1.58 1.76
C LEU A 29 -0.50 1.44 1.32
N LEU A 30 -1.39 2.24 1.93
CA LEU A 30 -2.83 2.18 1.68
C LEU A 30 -3.26 3.37 0.82
N TYR A 31 -3.93 3.08 -0.30
CA TYR A 31 -4.45 4.07 -1.23
C TYR A 31 -5.95 3.84 -1.43
N PHE A 32 -6.73 4.91 -1.37
CA PHE A 32 -8.17 4.88 -1.61
C PHE A 32 -8.47 5.54 -2.96
N GLY A 33 -9.04 4.78 -3.89
CA GLY A 33 -9.39 5.24 -5.24
C GLY A 33 -10.50 4.41 -5.86
N PHE A 34 -10.85 4.71 -7.11
CA PHE A 34 -11.89 3.99 -7.86
C PHE A 34 -11.49 3.88 -9.34
N CYS A 35 -11.86 2.77 -9.99
CA CYS A 35 -11.38 2.43 -11.34
C CYS A 35 -11.84 3.39 -12.44
N ARG A 36 -12.91 4.15 -12.23
CA ARG A 36 -13.51 5.05 -13.23
C ARG A 36 -13.24 6.52 -12.92
N CYS A 37 -12.00 6.82 -12.56
CA CYS A 37 -11.52 8.14 -12.21
C CYS A 37 -10.77 8.72 -13.41
N PRO A 38 -11.27 9.80 -14.03
CA PRO A 38 -10.86 10.18 -15.38
C PRO A 38 -9.39 10.60 -15.50
N ASP A 39 -8.75 11.18 -14.47
CA ASP A 39 -7.40 11.75 -14.64
C ASP A 39 -6.43 11.53 -13.47
N ILE A 40 -6.86 11.79 -12.22
CA ILE A 40 -5.92 11.87 -11.07
C ILE A 40 -5.47 10.48 -10.59
N CYS A 41 -6.33 9.47 -10.69
CA CYS A 41 -6.07 8.18 -10.06
C CYS A 41 -4.94 7.37 -10.73
N PRO A 42 -4.82 7.31 -12.07
CA PRO A 42 -3.66 6.69 -12.72
C PRO A 42 -2.34 7.34 -12.30
N GLU A 43 -2.29 8.67 -12.26
CA GLU A 43 -1.10 9.42 -11.85
C GLU A 43 -0.68 9.08 -10.41
N GLN A 44 -1.64 9.01 -9.48
CA GLN A 44 -1.32 8.67 -8.10
C GLN A 44 -0.81 7.23 -7.97
N ILE A 45 -1.37 6.27 -8.71
CA ILE A 45 -0.90 4.89 -8.70
C ILE A 45 0.55 4.79 -9.21
N GLU A 46 0.90 5.50 -10.29
CA GLU A 46 2.27 5.56 -10.80
C GLU A 46 3.26 6.07 -9.75
N ARG A 47 2.90 7.14 -9.03
CA ARG A 47 3.73 7.67 -7.93
C ARG A 47 3.92 6.65 -6.81
N LEU A 48 2.90 5.87 -6.47
CA LEU A 48 2.99 4.83 -5.44
C LEU A 48 3.96 3.71 -5.86
N VAL A 49 3.96 3.34 -7.14
CA VAL A 49 4.92 2.36 -7.70
C VAL A 49 6.35 2.89 -7.58
N GLU A 50 6.60 4.15 -7.96
CA GLU A 50 7.93 4.76 -7.84
C GLU A 50 8.44 4.75 -6.39
N VAL A 51 7.58 5.13 -5.44
CA VAL A 51 7.92 5.13 -4.01
C VAL A 51 8.24 3.71 -3.52
N SER A 52 7.43 2.71 -3.92
CA SER A 52 7.66 1.30 -3.58
C SER A 52 9.03 0.80 -4.08
N ASP A 53 9.40 1.15 -5.31
CA ASP A 53 10.70 0.78 -5.90
C ASP A 53 11.86 1.42 -5.15
N ARG A 54 11.72 2.71 -4.80
CA ARG A 54 12.74 3.45 -4.04
C ARG A 54 12.94 2.84 -2.64
N ILE A 55 11.85 2.53 -1.94
CA ILE A 55 11.92 1.86 -0.62
C ILE A 55 12.60 0.49 -0.74
N SER A 56 12.28 -0.27 -1.79
CA SER A 56 12.87 -1.59 -2.03
C SER A 56 14.39 -1.51 -2.27
N LYS A 57 14.84 -0.54 -3.07
CA LYS A 57 16.27 -0.27 -3.28
C LYS A 57 16.98 0.13 -1.99
N LEU A 58 16.38 1.01 -1.18
CA LEU A 58 16.93 1.43 0.11
C LEU A 58 17.06 0.26 1.08
N LYS A 59 16.05 -0.61 1.20
CA LYS A 59 16.13 -1.82 2.02
C LYS A 59 17.26 -2.75 1.57
N LYS A 60 17.46 -2.92 0.26
CA LYS A 60 18.57 -3.72 -0.27
C LYS A 60 19.94 -3.13 0.09
N CYS A 61 20.10 -1.81 -0.04
CA CYS A 61 21.33 -1.14 0.36
C CYS A 61 21.58 -1.27 1.87
N LEU A 62 20.56 -1.06 2.70
CA LEU A 62 20.66 -1.20 4.15
C LEU A 62 21.01 -2.63 4.58
N SER A 63 20.45 -3.64 3.90
CA SER A 63 20.78 -5.05 4.16
C SER A 63 22.19 -5.44 3.73
N ASN A 64 22.84 -4.68 2.84
CA ASN A 64 24.21 -4.94 2.39
C ASN A 64 25.26 -4.22 3.26
N PHE A 65 24.83 -3.38 4.20
CA PHE A 65 25.68 -2.58 5.08
C PHE A 65 25.71 -3.07 6.54
N ILE A 66 24.93 -4.10 6.86
CA ILE A 66 24.95 -4.87 8.12
C ILE A 66 25.58 -6.22 7.81
#